data_AF-A0A4Q0VMQ0-F1
#
_entry.id   AF-A0A4Q0VMQ0-F1
#
_cell.length_a   1.000
_cell.length_b   1.000
_cell.length_c   1.000
_cell.angle_alpha   90.00
_cell.angle_beta   90.00
_cell.angle_gamma   90.00
#
_symmetry.space_group_name_H-M   'P 1'
#
loop_
_entity.id
_entity.type
_entity.pdbx_description
1 polymer ?
#
loop_
_entity_poly.entity_id
_entity_poly.type
_entity_poly.pdbx_seq_one_letter_code
_entity_poly.pdbx_strand_id
1 'polypeptide(L)'
;MCPKCRQNNTYDIIPDLPNIPELQLSKDSIENADEITIGNSKFYCINCDYTWKKYRGKKIYEQIKVIYAYAGGFPGPYFEVKIDLKTNDIEKNEWIEYHIEDQEAIIPTKELIEWFRSELHKCDIVNWAEKYFAYAMDGTHWSVRIEYENYCEIKRGSNHFPLKWGKFCRAISKVSGGGFF
;
A
#
# COMPACT_ATOMS: atom_id res chain seq x y z
N MET A 1 10.93 -17.49 9.44
CA MET A 1 11.28 -17.87 10.83
C MET A 1 10.51 -17.01 11.82
N CYS A 2 9.84 -17.62 12.80
CA CYS A 2 9.09 -16.94 13.85
C CYS A 2 10.02 -16.18 14.81
N PRO A 3 9.76 -14.89 15.11
CA PRO A 3 10.63 -14.12 16.01
C PRO A 3 10.49 -14.51 17.50
N LYS A 4 9.41 -15.22 17.88
CA LYS A 4 9.17 -15.65 19.27
C LYS A 4 9.82 -16.99 19.60
N CYS A 5 9.58 -18.02 18.80
CA CYS A 5 10.05 -19.39 19.08
C CYS A 5 11.16 -19.89 18.13
N ARG A 6 11.54 -19.09 17.11
CA ARG A 6 12.59 -19.40 16.11
C ARG A 6 12.29 -20.61 15.21
N GLN A 7 11.07 -21.12 15.22
CA GLN A 7 10.64 -22.17 14.30
C GLN A 7 10.30 -21.61 12.92
N ASN A 8 10.37 -22.46 11.89
CA ASN A 8 10.08 -22.10 10.49
C ASN A 8 8.65 -22.43 10.04
N ASN A 9 7.84 -23.06 10.90
CA ASN A 9 6.46 -23.37 10.57
C ASN A 9 5.57 -22.12 10.70
N THR A 10 5.59 -21.30 9.66
CA THR A 10 4.97 -19.98 9.61
C THR A 10 4.30 -19.73 8.27
N TYR A 11 3.17 -19.03 8.25
CA TYR A 11 2.47 -18.65 7.02
C TYR A 11 2.01 -17.19 7.06
N ASP A 12 1.75 -16.62 5.89
CA ASP A 12 1.15 -15.29 5.72
C ASP A 12 -0.34 -15.36 6.02
N ILE A 13 -0.82 -14.51 6.91
CA ILE A 13 -2.26 -14.40 7.18
C ILE A 13 -2.90 -13.63 6.05
N ILE A 14 -3.79 -14.30 5.31
CA ILE A 14 -4.77 -13.74 4.41
C ILE A 14 -5.84 -13.06 5.27
N PRO A 15 -5.96 -11.72 5.24
CA PRO A 15 -6.84 -10.98 6.15
C PRO A 15 -8.31 -11.38 6.09
N ASP A 16 -8.79 -11.77 4.91
CA ASP A 16 -10.21 -12.04 4.65
C ASP A 16 -10.61 -13.49 4.95
N LEU A 17 -9.62 -14.36 5.24
CA LEU A 17 -9.86 -15.75 5.65
C LEU A 17 -9.77 -15.89 7.18
N PRO A 18 -10.54 -16.80 7.80
CA PRO A 18 -10.34 -17.16 9.20
C PRO A 18 -8.90 -17.60 9.44
N ASN A 19 -8.32 -17.25 10.59
CA ASN A 19 -6.96 -17.64 10.94
C ASN A 19 -6.88 -19.11 11.38
N ILE A 20 -7.22 -20.01 10.45
CA ILE A 20 -7.25 -21.46 10.59
C ILE A 20 -6.27 -22.00 9.55
N PRO A 21 -5.22 -22.76 9.93
CA PRO A 21 -4.17 -23.19 9.00
C PRO A 21 -4.68 -23.85 7.72
N GLU A 22 -5.71 -24.69 7.83
CA GLU A 22 -6.31 -25.42 6.71
C GLU A 22 -6.89 -24.46 5.66
N LEU A 23 -7.53 -23.37 6.09
CA LEU A 23 -8.10 -22.37 5.19
C LEU A 23 -7.04 -21.42 4.65
N GLN A 24 -6.12 -20.98 5.50
CA GLN A 24 -5.04 -20.03 5.16
C GLN A 24 -4.04 -20.62 4.15
N LEU A 25 -3.89 -21.95 4.14
CA LEU A 25 -3.01 -22.68 3.23
C LEU A 25 -3.74 -23.31 2.03
N SER A 26 -5.08 -23.29 2.01
CA SER A 26 -5.91 -23.87 0.95
C SER A 26 -6.01 -22.93 -0.26
N LYS A 27 -5.69 -23.45 -1.46
CA LYS A 27 -5.88 -22.74 -2.73
C LYS A 27 -7.37 -22.57 -3.07
N ASP A 28 -8.18 -23.59 -2.79
CA ASP A 28 -9.61 -23.59 -3.07
C ASP A 28 -10.35 -22.47 -2.32
N SER A 29 -9.86 -22.13 -1.11
CA SER A 29 -10.41 -21.02 -0.31
C SER A 29 -10.17 -19.64 -0.95
N ILE A 30 -9.12 -19.51 -1.76
CA ILE A 30 -8.78 -18.28 -2.48
C ILE A 30 -9.54 -18.21 -3.81
N GLU A 31 -9.67 -19.34 -4.51
CA GLU A 31 -10.29 -19.39 -5.85
C GLU A 31 -11.79 -19.06 -5.85
N ASN A 32 -12.49 -19.28 -4.73
CA ASN A 32 -13.93 -19.06 -4.62
C ASN A 32 -14.32 -17.75 -3.91
N ALA A 33 -13.36 -16.87 -3.60
CA ALA A 33 -13.63 -15.65 -2.86
C ALA A 33 -13.98 -14.47 -3.79
N ASP A 34 -15.06 -13.75 -3.46
CA ASP A 34 -15.47 -12.53 -4.17
C ASP A 34 -14.46 -11.38 -4.00
N GLU A 35 -13.77 -11.36 -2.85
CA GLU A 35 -12.68 -10.45 -2.52
C GLU A 35 -11.45 -11.24 -2.02
N ILE A 36 -10.27 -10.84 -2.47
CA ILE A 36 -9.01 -11.55 -2.24
C ILE A 36 -7.91 -10.55 -1.86
N THR A 37 -7.34 -10.73 -0.68
CA THR A 37 -6.14 -10.03 -0.22
C THR A 37 -4.96 -10.98 -0.09
N ILE A 38 -3.92 -10.83 -0.91
CA ILE A 38 -2.75 -11.73 -0.95
C ILE A 38 -1.45 -10.98 -0.63
N GLY A 39 -0.63 -11.60 0.22
CA GLY A 39 0.78 -11.26 0.39
C GLY A 39 1.14 -10.75 1.78
N ASN A 40 2.46 -10.69 1.99
CA ASN A 40 3.22 -10.49 3.23
C ASN A 40 2.83 -9.27 4.12
N SER A 41 1.61 -9.25 4.68
CA SER A 41 1.12 -8.18 5.57
C SER A 41 1.26 -8.53 7.06
N LYS A 42 0.86 -9.76 7.40
CA LYS A 42 0.88 -10.36 8.72
C LYS A 42 1.27 -11.82 8.59
N PHE A 43 1.89 -12.35 9.63
CA PHE A 43 2.41 -13.70 9.69
C PHE A 43 1.91 -14.40 10.95
N TYR A 44 1.75 -15.72 10.85
CA TYR A 44 1.37 -16.59 11.95
C TYR A 44 2.44 -17.68 12.16
N CYS A 45 2.60 -18.14 13.40
CA CYS A 45 3.44 -19.29 13.73
C CYS A 45 2.59 -20.41 14.34
N ILE A 46 2.58 -21.56 13.68
CA ILE A 46 1.80 -22.73 14.09
C ILE A 46 2.29 -23.32 15.41
N ASN A 47 3.59 -23.22 15.70
CA ASN A 47 4.15 -23.84 16.90
C ASN A 47 3.89 -23.07 18.21
N CYS A 48 3.58 -21.77 18.15
CA CYS A 48 3.48 -20.95 19.37
C CYS A 48 2.38 -19.89 19.32
N ASP A 49 1.49 -20.00 18.35
CA ASP A 49 0.33 -19.15 18.08
C ASP A 49 0.65 -17.66 18.07
N TYR A 50 1.85 -17.32 17.62
CA TYR A 50 2.32 -15.94 17.58
C TYR A 50 2.00 -15.30 16.24
N THR A 51 1.41 -14.10 16.29
CA THR A 51 1.15 -13.27 15.11
C THR A 51 2.06 -12.04 15.10
N TRP A 52 2.63 -11.70 13.94
CA TRP A 52 3.41 -10.47 13.78
C TRP A 52 3.19 -9.82 12.42
N LYS A 53 3.58 -8.56 12.30
CA LYS A 53 3.61 -7.81 11.04
C LYS A 53 5.00 -7.88 10.41
N LYS A 54 5.09 -7.64 9.11
CA LYS A 54 6.36 -7.60 8.36
C LYS A 54 7.35 -6.63 8.97
N TYR A 55 6.90 -5.39 9.22
CA TYR A 55 7.70 -4.34 9.82
C TYR A 55 7.07 -3.79 11.10
N ARG A 56 7.92 -3.34 12.02
CA ARG A 56 7.52 -2.70 13.28
C ARG A 56 8.26 -1.37 13.46
N GLY A 57 7.54 -0.39 14.02
CA GLY A 57 8.09 0.93 14.35
C GLY A 57 8.31 1.84 13.14
N LYS A 58 8.91 3.00 13.41
CA LYS A 58 9.07 4.10 12.43
C LYS A 58 10.31 3.98 11.53
N LYS A 59 11.31 3.19 11.94
CA LYS A 59 12.64 3.13 11.28
C LYS A 59 12.57 2.75 9.79
N ILE A 60 11.63 1.89 9.41
CA ILE A 60 11.46 1.51 7.99
C ILE A 60 10.97 2.69 7.14
N TYR A 61 10.14 3.57 7.71
CA TYR A 61 9.59 4.73 7.02
C TYR A 61 10.63 5.83 6.79
N GLU A 62 11.68 5.88 7.62
CA GLU A 62 12.84 6.76 7.42
C GLU A 62 13.70 6.31 6.23
N GLN A 63 13.65 5.02 5.87
CA GLN A 63 14.41 4.45 4.76
C GLN A 63 13.71 4.58 3.40
N ILE A 64 12.42 4.95 3.39
CA ILE A 64 11.68 5.20 2.15
C ILE A 64 12.32 6.40 1.44
N LYS A 65 12.70 6.19 0.19
CA LYS A 65 13.22 7.21 -0.73
C LYS A 65 12.14 7.82 -1.57
N VAL A 66 11.39 6.99 -2.29
CA VAL A 66 10.43 7.45 -3.29
C VAL A 66 9.15 6.66 -3.12
N ILE A 67 8.02 7.34 -3.27
CA ILE A 67 6.71 6.72 -3.37
C ILE A 67 6.13 7.08 -4.72
N TYR A 68 5.73 6.07 -5.47
CA TYR A 68 4.85 6.22 -6.63
C TYR A 68 3.47 5.74 -6.21
N ALA A 69 2.47 6.60 -6.36
CA ALA A 69 1.08 6.30 -6.08
C ALA A 69 0.27 6.50 -7.35
N TYR A 70 -0.51 5.50 -7.71
CA TYR A 70 -1.42 5.54 -8.85
C TYR A 70 -2.81 5.12 -8.38
N ALA A 71 -3.83 5.80 -8.90
CA ALA A 71 -5.23 5.40 -8.74
C ALA A 71 -6.06 5.93 -9.91
N GLY A 72 -6.94 5.11 -10.46
CA GLY A 72 -7.82 5.51 -11.56
C GLY A 72 -8.61 4.35 -12.13
N GLY A 73 -9.43 4.62 -13.15
CA GLY A 73 -10.27 3.62 -13.81
C GLY A 73 -10.85 4.21 -15.09
N PHE A 74 -11.51 3.39 -15.91
CA PHE A 74 -12.17 3.88 -17.13
C PHE A 74 -13.59 4.38 -16.78
N PRO A 75 -14.03 5.57 -17.25
CA PRO A 75 -13.38 6.46 -18.23
C PRO A 75 -12.37 7.48 -17.65
N GLY A 76 -12.23 7.57 -16.33
CA GLY A 76 -11.33 8.48 -15.63
C GLY A 76 -11.99 8.99 -14.34
N PRO A 77 -11.31 9.82 -13.53
CA PRO A 77 -9.96 10.37 -13.73
C PRO A 77 -8.84 9.40 -13.33
N TYR A 78 -7.61 9.71 -13.74
CA TYR A 78 -6.39 8.99 -13.38
C TYR A 78 -5.44 9.91 -12.62
N PHE A 79 -4.98 9.46 -11.46
CA PHE A 79 -4.02 10.15 -10.62
C PHE A 79 -2.71 9.36 -10.58
N GLU A 80 -1.60 10.04 -10.83
CA GLU A 80 -0.25 9.51 -10.64
C GLU A 80 0.57 10.54 -9.87
N VAL A 81 1.14 10.14 -8.74
CA VAL A 81 1.96 10.99 -7.89
C VAL A 81 3.27 10.29 -7.59
N LYS A 82 4.38 10.96 -7.84
CA LYS A 82 5.72 10.57 -7.40
C LYS A 82 6.21 11.57 -6.36
N ILE A 83 6.62 11.07 -5.20
CA ILE A 83 7.17 11.89 -4.11
C ILE A 83 8.57 11.35 -3.81
N ASP A 84 9.60 12.14 -4.08
CA ASP A 84 10.97 11.88 -3.67
C ASP A 84 11.23 12.51 -2.29
N LEU A 85 11.34 11.67 -1.27
CA LEU A 85 11.56 12.06 0.13
C LEU A 85 13.04 12.30 0.46
N LYS A 86 13.96 12.13 -0.50
CA LYS A 86 15.38 12.50 -0.37
C LYS A 86 15.62 13.91 -0.92
N THR A 87 15.08 14.22 -2.09
CA THR A 87 15.22 15.54 -2.72
C THR A 87 14.10 16.50 -2.31
N ASN A 88 13.01 15.97 -1.75
CA ASN A 88 11.76 16.67 -1.48
C ASN A 88 11.04 17.14 -2.76
N ASP A 89 11.22 16.42 -3.87
CA ASP A 89 10.54 16.73 -5.13
C ASP A 89 9.21 15.97 -5.24
N ILE A 90 8.21 16.62 -5.84
CA ILE A 90 6.90 16.03 -6.10
C ILE A 90 6.52 16.24 -7.56
N GLU A 91 6.18 15.15 -8.24
CA GLU A 91 5.62 15.14 -9.60
C GLU A 91 4.19 14.57 -9.49
N LYS A 92 3.20 15.20 -10.13
CA LYS A 92 1.79 14.76 -10.07
C LYS A 92 1.15 14.87 -11.45
N ASN A 93 0.84 13.74 -12.09
CA ASN A 93 0.00 13.71 -13.28
C ASN A 93 -1.47 13.45 -12.93
N GLU A 94 -2.37 14.29 -13.45
CA GLU A 94 -3.81 14.07 -13.37
C GLU A 94 -4.40 14.10 -14.79
N TRP A 95 -5.23 13.10 -15.09
CA TRP A 95 -5.85 12.94 -16.40
C TRP A 95 -7.36 12.90 -16.24
N ILE A 96 -8.05 13.95 -16.68
CA ILE A 96 -9.52 14.04 -16.72
C ILE A 96 -9.91 14.22 -18.19
N GLU A 97 -10.70 13.30 -18.76
CA GLU A 97 -11.38 13.40 -20.08
C GLU A 97 -10.73 14.40 -21.08
N TYR A 98 -9.48 14.15 -21.47
CA TYR A 98 -8.75 14.91 -22.51
C TYR A 98 -8.20 16.30 -22.12
N HIS A 99 -8.13 16.66 -20.85
CA HIS A 99 -7.42 17.86 -20.38
C HIS A 99 -6.23 17.50 -19.49
N ILE A 100 -5.05 17.96 -19.90
CA ILE A 100 -3.85 18.00 -19.07
C ILE A 100 -3.88 19.40 -18.43
N GLU A 101 -4.12 19.50 -17.13
CA GLU A 101 -3.85 20.75 -16.42
C GLU A 101 -2.33 20.90 -16.27
N ASP A 102 -1.82 22.09 -16.60
CA ASP A 102 -0.41 22.43 -16.39
C ASP A 102 -0.08 22.25 -14.90
N GLN A 103 0.94 21.43 -14.64
CA GLN A 103 1.34 21.09 -13.28
C GLN A 103 2.25 22.17 -12.72
N GLU A 104 1.85 22.78 -11.60
CA GLU A 104 2.78 23.55 -10.79
C GLU A 104 3.67 22.58 -9.99
N ALA A 105 4.99 22.73 -10.16
CA ALA A 105 5.95 22.06 -9.30
C ALA A 105 5.81 22.59 -7.86
N ILE A 106 5.29 21.75 -6.97
CA ILE A 106 5.21 22.09 -5.55
C ILE A 106 6.56 21.81 -4.93
N ILE A 107 7.14 22.82 -4.28
CA ILE A 107 8.32 22.66 -3.43
C ILE A 107 7.81 22.48 -1.99
N PRO A 108 7.66 21.24 -1.49
CA PRO A 108 7.18 20.99 -0.15
C PRO A 108 8.17 21.47 0.91
N THR A 109 7.66 22.04 1.99
CA THR A 109 8.49 22.36 3.15
C THR A 109 8.98 21.07 3.83
N LYS A 110 10.12 21.13 4.51
CA LYS A 110 10.63 20.01 5.30
C LYS A 110 9.61 19.49 6.31
N GLU A 111 8.86 20.39 6.93
CA GLU A 111 7.79 20.08 7.89
C GLU A 111 6.65 19.28 7.25
N LEU A 112 6.29 19.61 5.99
CA LEU A 112 5.27 18.87 5.24
C LEU A 112 5.75 17.45 4.92
N ILE A 113 7.02 17.28 4.56
CA ILE A 113 7.62 15.96 4.31
C ILE A 113 7.70 15.12 5.59
N GLU A 114 8.11 15.71 6.72
CA GLU A 114 8.12 15.03 8.02
C GLU A 114 6.72 14.62 8.48
N TRP A 115 5.75 15.52 8.30
CA TRP A 115 4.33 15.22 8.51
C TRP A 115 3.87 14.05 7.63
N PHE A 116 4.22 14.07 6.34
CA PHE A 116 3.85 13.02 5.39
C PHE A 116 4.47 11.67 5.80
N ARG A 117 5.76 11.62 6.18
CA ARG A 117 6.39 10.40 6.71
C ARG A 117 5.66 9.85 7.94
N SER A 118 5.21 10.72 8.84
CA SER A 118 4.37 10.33 9.98
C SER A 118 3.02 9.77 9.53
N GLU A 119 2.37 10.36 8.52
CA GLU A 119 1.11 9.84 7.98
C GLU A 119 1.28 8.48 7.29
N LEU A 120 2.37 8.25 6.56
CA LEU A 120 2.70 6.93 6.00
C LEU A 120 2.77 5.86 7.09
N HIS A 121 3.45 6.17 8.21
CA HIS A 121 3.50 5.28 9.38
C HIS A 121 2.11 5.02 9.96
N LYS A 122 1.25 6.04 10.06
CA LYS A 122 -0.12 5.86 10.52
C LYS A 122 -0.97 5.04 9.54
N CYS A 123 -0.71 5.12 8.24
CA CYS A 123 -1.34 4.33 7.18
C CYS A 123 -0.87 2.87 7.16
N ASP A 124 0.23 2.55 7.83
CA ASP A 124 0.80 1.20 7.93
C ASP A 124 1.17 0.60 6.56
N ILE A 125 1.57 1.46 5.60
CA ILE A 125 1.69 1.10 4.16
C ILE A 125 2.68 -0.04 3.89
N VAL A 126 3.75 -0.14 4.68
CA VAL A 126 4.77 -1.18 4.55
C VAL A 126 4.25 -2.57 4.95
N ASN A 127 3.13 -2.61 5.68
CA ASN A 127 2.46 -3.83 6.12
C ASN A 127 1.17 -4.09 5.33
N TRP A 128 0.94 -3.39 4.22
CA TRP A 128 -0.13 -3.76 3.31
C TRP A 128 0.22 -5.06 2.59
N ALA A 129 -0.80 -5.87 2.30
CA ALA A 129 -0.68 -7.02 1.42
C ALA A 129 -0.27 -6.57 0.01
N GLU A 130 0.29 -7.48 -0.78
CA GLU A 130 0.81 -7.16 -2.11
C GLU A 130 -0.31 -6.93 -3.13
N LYS A 131 -1.42 -7.67 -3.00
CA LYS A 131 -2.54 -7.64 -3.94
C LYS A 131 -3.87 -7.58 -3.19
N TYR A 132 -4.77 -6.74 -3.68
CA TYR A 132 -6.16 -6.62 -3.24
C TYR A 132 -7.05 -6.71 -4.48
N PHE A 133 -8.00 -7.62 -4.52
CA PHE A 133 -8.82 -7.83 -5.71
C PHE A 133 -10.27 -8.09 -5.31
N ALA A 134 -11.20 -7.40 -5.94
CA ALA A 134 -12.62 -7.71 -5.88
C ALA A 134 -13.19 -7.77 -7.29
N TYR A 135 -14.08 -8.73 -7.54
CA TYR A 135 -14.81 -8.81 -8.81
C TYR A 135 -15.82 -7.66 -8.91
N ALA A 136 -15.46 -6.59 -9.63
CA ALA A 136 -16.37 -5.49 -9.96
C ALA A 136 -16.11 -4.95 -11.38
N MET A 137 -17.13 -4.35 -11.99
CA MET A 137 -17.13 -3.91 -13.40
C MET A 137 -16.85 -2.40 -13.59
N ASP A 138 -16.58 -1.66 -12.51
CA ASP A 138 -16.23 -0.23 -12.54
C ASP A 138 -14.78 0.01 -12.99
N GLY A 139 -13.92 -1.01 -12.90
CA GLY A 139 -12.56 -0.96 -13.44
C GLY A 139 -11.61 -0.04 -12.68
N THR A 140 -11.86 0.20 -11.38
CA THR A 140 -10.99 1.00 -10.52
C THR A 140 -9.74 0.20 -10.14
N HIS A 141 -8.57 0.76 -10.43
CA HIS A 141 -7.27 0.18 -10.12
C HIS A 141 -6.41 1.16 -9.35
N TRP A 142 -5.55 0.63 -8.50
CA TRP A 142 -4.55 1.43 -7.80
C TRP A 142 -3.24 0.66 -7.67
N SER A 143 -2.15 1.40 -7.54
CA SER A 143 -0.87 0.83 -7.14
C SER A 143 -0.04 1.80 -6.31
N VAL A 144 0.76 1.25 -5.40
CA VAL A 144 1.73 2.00 -4.60
C VAL A 144 3.06 1.26 -4.69
N ARG A 145 4.06 1.90 -5.29
CA ARG A 145 5.44 1.44 -5.30
C ARG A 145 6.24 2.24 -4.28
N ILE A 146 6.85 1.54 -3.34
CA ILE A 146 7.69 2.10 -2.28
C ILE A 146 9.13 1.72 -2.59
N GLU A 147 9.98 2.72 -2.82
CA GLU A 147 11.39 2.50 -3.10
C GLU A 147 12.28 2.77 -1.88
N TYR A 148 13.23 1.87 -1.67
CA TYR A 148 14.28 1.96 -0.66
C TYR A 148 15.66 2.04 -1.34
N GLU A 149 16.74 1.93 -0.57
CA GLU A 149 18.11 1.94 -1.13
C GLU A 149 18.38 0.80 -2.10
N ASN A 150 18.00 -0.43 -1.74
CA ASN A 150 18.41 -1.64 -2.47
C ASN A 150 17.25 -2.49 -2.98
N TYR A 151 16.00 -2.09 -2.73
CA TYR A 151 14.82 -2.85 -3.14
C TYR A 151 13.60 -1.95 -3.24
N CYS A 152 12.52 -2.48 -3.83
CA CYS A 152 11.22 -1.85 -3.81
C CYS A 152 10.12 -2.84 -3.42
N GLU A 153 9.00 -2.31 -2.91
CA GLU A 153 7.77 -3.06 -2.68
C GLU A 153 6.67 -2.47 -3.55
N ILE A 154 5.89 -3.34 -4.18
CA ILE A 154 4.73 -2.94 -5.00
C ILE A 154 3.48 -3.50 -4.34
N LYS A 155 2.54 -2.62 -4.06
CA LYS A 155 1.18 -2.93 -3.57
C LYS A 155 0.21 -2.55 -4.69
N ARG A 156 -0.77 -3.37 -4.97
CA ARG A 156 -1.75 -3.10 -6.04
C ARG A 156 -3.13 -3.58 -5.67
N GLY A 157 -4.14 -2.96 -6.25
CA GLY A 157 -5.47 -3.53 -6.19
C GLY A 157 -6.41 -3.12 -7.30
N SER A 158 -7.52 -3.84 -7.34
CA SER A 158 -8.63 -3.66 -8.26
C SER A 158 -9.91 -3.75 -7.44
N ASN A 159 -10.63 -2.63 -7.31
CA ASN A 159 -11.90 -2.49 -6.59
C ASN A 159 -11.91 -2.91 -5.10
N HIS A 160 -10.75 -3.30 -4.56
CA HIS A 160 -10.55 -3.68 -3.18
C HIS A 160 -9.35 -2.92 -2.63
N PHE A 161 -9.44 -2.48 -1.37
CA PHE A 161 -8.55 -1.47 -0.82
C PHE A 161 -8.11 -1.82 0.61
N PRO A 162 -6.87 -1.48 1.01
CA PRO A 162 -6.45 -1.64 2.39
C PRO A 162 -7.30 -0.80 3.33
N LEU A 163 -7.50 -1.26 4.57
CA LEU A 163 -8.33 -0.60 5.59
C LEU A 163 -8.02 0.90 5.78
N LYS A 164 -6.78 1.33 5.52
CA LYS A 164 -6.33 2.71 5.68
C LYS A 164 -6.14 3.46 4.35
N TRP A 165 -6.69 2.94 3.25
CA TRP A 165 -6.59 3.53 1.92
C TRP A 165 -7.02 5.00 1.89
N GLY A 166 -8.23 5.33 2.36
CA GLY A 166 -8.70 6.72 2.37
C GLY A 166 -7.82 7.67 3.21
N LYS A 167 -7.12 7.15 4.22
CA LYS A 167 -6.13 7.95 4.97
C LYS A 167 -4.89 8.22 4.14
N PHE A 168 -4.42 7.21 3.40
CA PHE A 168 -3.33 7.35 2.45
C PHE A 168 -3.67 8.34 1.33
N CYS A 169 -4.86 8.25 0.72
CA CYS A 169 -5.29 9.19 -0.31
C CYS A 169 -5.26 10.65 0.17
N ARG A 170 -5.77 10.91 1.38
CA ARG A 170 -5.70 12.24 1.99
C ARG A 170 -4.27 12.72 2.26
N ALA A 171 -3.38 11.81 2.64
CA ALA A 171 -1.98 12.13 2.86
C ALA A 171 -1.28 12.52 1.55
N ILE A 172 -1.52 11.74 0.48
CA ILE A 172 -1.02 12.04 -0.87
C ILE A 172 -1.59 13.38 -1.34
N SER A 173 -2.91 13.56 -1.29
CA SER A 173 -3.57 14.79 -1.74
C SER A 173 -2.99 16.05 -1.09
N LYS A 174 -2.76 15.99 0.23
CA LYS A 174 -2.21 17.12 0.97
C LYS A 174 -0.73 17.38 0.66
N VAL A 175 0.09 16.33 0.51
CA VAL A 175 1.52 16.53 0.23
C VAL A 175 1.74 16.99 -1.21
N SER A 176 0.92 16.54 -2.16
CA SER A 176 0.96 16.91 -3.57
C SER A 176 0.07 18.09 -3.95
N GLY A 177 -0.50 18.81 -2.98
CA GLY A 177 -1.30 20.02 -3.20
C GLY A 177 -2.50 19.89 -4.15
N GLY A 178 -3.10 18.71 -4.27
CA GLY A 178 -4.24 18.50 -5.18
C GLY A 178 -4.99 17.21 -4.88
N GLY A 179 -6.07 16.92 -5.62
CA GLY A 179 -6.81 15.66 -5.44
C GLY A 179 -5.98 14.42 -5.73
N PHE A 180 -6.20 13.37 -4.95
CA PHE A 180 -5.77 12.00 -5.22
C PHE A 180 -6.85 11.04 -4.73
N PHE A 181 -7.54 10.42 -5.69
CA PHE A 181 -8.58 9.38 -5.58
C PHE A 181 -9.50 9.48 -4.35
#